data_AF-A0A2D1U3R8-F1
#
_entry.id   AF-A0A2D1U3R8-F1
#
_cell.length_a   1.000
_cell.length_b   1.000
_cell.length_c   1.000
_cell.angle_alpha   90.00
_cell.angle_beta   90.00
_cell.angle_gamma   90.00
#
_symmetry.space_group_name_H-M   'P 1'
#
loop_
_entity.id
_entity.type
_entity.pdbx_description
1 polymer ?
#
loop_
_entity_poly.entity_id
_entity_poly.type
_entity_poly.pdbx_seq_one_letter_code
_entity_poly.pdbx_strand_id
1 'polypeptide(L)'
;MSDKLLPPIITGLVTISIFLFTIWKDKIKDNRKRRKENSQKNVYLLNLLQDTIQHIEGQIQHNKVLINDLRASPTSASILTYMPIKYLDRLSAVLANDSYFAAFNNIYSKIDEEKRIKIYNDLAIDIDLFHGYMTELYIYIEKGSEYYENFKSNYFEASKLLIRNLGDLHLKVSGPDRKDMDTEELSSVLDKFNYEDIINALKTHDMIYMNKLVGQLQQKLVSLLVPLFLYEKSVTSLCTDCQNANEQYHGLINGNNNLRESVEQLNITMQHTLTDFKQKLSMMKGALK
;
A
#
# COMPACT_ATOMS: atom_id res chain seq x y z
N MET A 1 -54.63 -57.97 47.88
CA MET A 1 -54.85 -57.03 46.76
C MET A 1 -53.61 -56.19 46.41
N SER A 2 -52.56 -56.17 47.27
CA SER A 2 -51.31 -55.41 47.08
C SER A 2 -50.38 -56.01 46.01
N ASP A 3 -50.31 -57.33 45.88
CA ASP A 3 -49.27 -57.99 45.05
C ASP A 3 -49.50 -57.90 43.53
N LYS A 4 -50.69 -57.50 43.08
CA LYS A 4 -51.02 -57.32 41.66
C LYS A 4 -50.64 -55.92 41.12
N LEU A 5 -50.37 -54.95 42.00
CA LEU A 5 -49.98 -53.58 41.63
C LEU A 5 -48.46 -53.36 41.63
N LEU A 6 -47.71 -54.26 42.26
CA LEU A 6 -46.25 -54.21 42.37
C LEU A 6 -45.51 -54.36 41.02
N PRO A 7 -45.90 -55.29 40.12
CA PRO A 7 -45.23 -55.44 38.83
C PRO A 7 -45.40 -54.23 37.89
N PRO A 8 -46.60 -53.62 37.73
CA PRO A 8 -46.77 -52.39 36.95
C PRO A 8 -45.94 -51.20 37.49
N ILE A 9 -45.87 -51.04 38.82
CA ILE A 9 -45.10 -49.97 39.46
C ILE A 9 -43.59 -50.15 39.23
N ILE A 10 -43.06 -51.37 39.40
CA ILE A 10 -41.65 -51.68 39.10
C ILE A 10 -41.33 -51.42 37.62
N THR A 11 -42.21 -51.86 36.72
CA THR A 11 -42.01 -51.68 35.26
C THR A 11 -42.04 -50.20 34.88
N GLY A 12 -42.92 -49.40 35.49
CA GLY A 12 -42.97 -47.95 35.31
C GLY A 12 -41.68 -47.26 35.80
N LEU A 13 -41.19 -47.63 36.99
CA LEU A 13 -39.94 -47.07 37.54
C LEU A 13 -38.73 -47.42 36.69
N VAL A 14 -38.60 -48.67 36.24
CA VAL A 14 -37.51 -49.10 35.35
C VAL A 14 -37.56 -48.34 34.02
N THR A 15 -38.74 -48.15 33.45
CA THR A 15 -38.91 -47.39 32.20
C THR A 15 -38.51 -45.92 32.37
N ILE A 16 -38.92 -45.27 33.47
CA ILE A 16 -38.50 -43.90 33.80
C ILE A 16 -36.98 -43.82 34.02
N SER A 17 -36.38 -44.79 34.72
CA SER A 17 -34.94 -44.83 34.92
C SER A 17 -34.17 -45.01 33.60
N ILE A 18 -34.63 -45.88 32.70
CA ILE A 18 -34.04 -46.06 31.36
C ILE A 18 -34.18 -44.78 30.54
N PHE A 19 -35.33 -44.11 30.59
CA PHE A 19 -35.56 -42.85 29.90
C PHE A 19 -34.65 -41.73 30.41
N LEU A 20 -34.54 -41.56 31.73
CA LEU A 20 -33.63 -40.59 32.35
C LEU A 20 -32.16 -40.89 32.03
N PHE A 21 -31.76 -42.17 32.04
CA PHE A 21 -30.41 -42.58 31.65
C PHE A 21 -30.12 -42.28 30.18
N THR A 22 -31.11 -42.47 29.30
CA THR A 22 -31.01 -42.15 27.87
C THR A 22 -30.85 -40.64 27.66
N ILE A 23 -31.68 -39.82 28.32
CA ILE A 23 -31.54 -38.35 28.31
C ILE A 23 -30.16 -37.92 28.80
N TRP A 24 -29.67 -38.52 29.89
CA TRP A 24 -28.38 -38.17 30.44
C TRP A 24 -27.23 -38.54 29.50
N LYS A 25 -27.30 -39.74 28.89
CA LYS A 25 -26.33 -40.20 27.90
C LYS A 25 -26.32 -39.31 26.66
N ASP A 26 -27.48 -38.92 26.14
CA ASP A 26 -27.60 -38.01 25.01
C ASP A 26 -27.04 -36.63 25.37
N LYS A 27 -27.36 -36.10 26.55
CA LYS A 27 -26.79 -34.85 27.06
C LYS A 27 -25.25 -34.90 27.16
N ILE A 28 -24.67 -36.03 27.61
CA ILE A 28 -23.21 -36.21 27.64
C ILE A 28 -22.64 -36.24 26.22
N LYS A 29 -23.27 -36.95 25.28
CA LYS A 29 -22.84 -37.03 23.89
C LYS A 29 -22.87 -35.66 23.21
N ASP A 30 -23.94 -34.90 23.40
CA ASP A 30 -24.11 -33.56 22.86
C ASP A 30 -23.11 -32.57 23.46
N ASN A 31 -22.87 -32.64 24.77
CA ASN A 31 -21.84 -31.84 25.42
C ASN A 31 -20.43 -32.16 24.89
N ARG A 32 -20.11 -33.44 24.64
CA ARG A 32 -18.83 -33.84 24.03
C ARG A 32 -18.70 -33.30 22.60
N LYS A 33 -19.78 -33.41 21.80
CA LYS A 33 -19.83 -32.88 20.43
C LYS A 33 -19.62 -31.37 20.43
N ARG A 34 -20.36 -30.62 21.26
CA ARG A 34 -20.25 -29.17 21.40
C ARG A 34 -18.86 -28.72 21.85
N ARG A 35 -18.23 -29.44 22.79
CA ARG A 35 -16.84 -29.16 23.20
C ARG A 35 -15.86 -29.34 22.04
N LYS A 36 -16.02 -30.40 21.24
CA LYS A 36 -15.18 -30.66 20.06
C LYS A 36 -15.37 -29.56 19.02
N GLU A 37 -16.60 -29.18 18.72
CA GLU A 37 -16.92 -28.10 17.77
C GLU A 37 -16.36 -26.75 18.23
N ASN A 38 -16.54 -26.39 19.51
CA ASN A 38 -15.98 -25.16 20.08
C ASN A 38 -14.45 -25.14 19.99
N SER A 39 -13.80 -26.26 20.32
CA SER A 39 -12.35 -26.39 20.21
C SER A 39 -11.87 -26.22 18.76
N GLN A 40 -12.52 -26.86 17.80
CA GLN A 40 -12.18 -26.73 16.37
C GLN A 40 -12.37 -25.29 15.87
N LYS A 41 -13.49 -24.64 16.22
CA LYS A 41 -13.73 -23.23 15.88
C LYS A 41 -12.67 -22.31 16.46
N ASN A 42 -12.29 -22.52 17.72
CA ASN A 42 -11.26 -21.70 18.37
C ASN A 42 -9.88 -21.92 17.76
N VAL A 43 -9.52 -23.16 17.40
CA VAL A 43 -8.26 -23.46 16.68
C VAL A 43 -8.25 -22.76 15.33
N TYR A 44 -9.36 -22.84 14.58
CA TYR A 44 -9.47 -22.16 13.29
C TYR A 44 -9.34 -20.63 13.42
N LEU A 45 -10.04 -20.02 14.39
CA LEU A 45 -9.91 -18.59 14.69
C LEU A 45 -8.46 -18.22 15.03
N LEU A 46 -7.81 -18.98 15.92
CA LEU A 46 -6.42 -18.73 16.30
C LEU A 46 -5.44 -18.83 15.14
N ASN A 47 -5.64 -19.79 14.24
CA ASN A 47 -4.81 -19.94 13.05
C ASN A 47 -4.97 -18.71 12.15
N LEU A 48 -6.20 -18.29 11.87
CA LEU A 48 -6.46 -17.08 11.08
C LEU A 48 -5.84 -15.82 11.71
N LEU A 49 -5.94 -15.67 13.03
CA LEU A 49 -5.32 -14.54 13.75
C LEU A 49 -3.79 -14.58 13.66
N GLN A 50 -3.17 -15.76 13.68
CA GLN A 50 -1.72 -15.93 13.52
C GLN A 50 -1.25 -15.68 12.09
N ASP A 51 -2.00 -16.17 11.10
CA ASP A 51 -1.72 -15.93 9.69
C ASP A 51 -1.78 -14.42 9.40
N THR A 52 -2.74 -13.70 10.00
CA THR A 52 -2.82 -12.24 9.91
C THR A 52 -1.55 -11.55 10.38
N ILE A 53 -0.92 -12.00 11.48
CA ILE A 53 0.37 -11.44 11.92
C ILE A 53 1.39 -11.54 10.79
N GLN A 54 1.57 -12.73 10.22
CA GLN A 54 2.58 -12.98 9.21
C GLN A 54 2.34 -12.15 7.94
N HIS A 55 1.08 -12.05 7.52
CA HIS A 55 0.71 -11.28 6.34
C HIS A 55 0.95 -9.77 6.54
N ILE A 56 0.53 -9.21 7.68
CA ILE A 56 0.73 -7.79 7.97
C ILE A 56 2.22 -7.48 8.16
N GLU A 57 2.98 -8.36 8.81
CA GLU A 57 4.45 -8.24 8.88
C GLU A 57 5.07 -8.22 7.50
N GLY A 58 4.68 -9.15 6.62
CA GLY A 58 5.15 -9.21 5.24
C GLY A 58 4.85 -7.92 4.49
N GLN A 59 3.63 -7.39 4.61
CA GLN A 59 3.27 -6.12 3.98
C GLN A 59 4.09 -4.96 4.52
N ILE A 60 4.31 -4.88 5.84
CA ILE A 60 5.14 -3.84 6.46
C ILE A 60 6.57 -3.88 5.90
N GLN A 61 7.13 -5.06 5.63
CA GLN A 61 8.45 -5.18 5.02
C GLN A 61 8.42 -4.74 3.54
N HIS A 62 7.41 -5.11 2.77
CA HIS A 62 7.26 -4.62 1.40
C HIS A 62 7.15 -3.09 1.34
N ASN A 63 6.39 -2.50 2.27
CA ASN A 63 6.28 -1.04 2.38
C ASN A 63 7.65 -0.40 2.67
N LYS A 64 8.49 -1.00 3.53
CA LYS A 64 9.85 -0.51 3.81
C LYS A 64 10.75 -0.54 2.57
N VAL A 65 10.63 -1.57 1.73
CA VAL A 65 11.38 -1.64 0.46
C VAL A 65 10.98 -0.48 -0.43
N LEU A 66 9.68 -0.27 -0.66
CA LEU A 66 9.17 0.89 -1.43
C LEU A 66 9.68 2.23 -0.89
N ILE A 67 9.60 2.44 0.43
CA ILE A 67 10.06 3.69 1.06
C ILE A 67 11.55 3.92 0.79
N ASN A 68 12.37 2.86 0.88
CA ASN A 68 13.80 2.95 0.63
C ASN A 68 14.11 3.20 -0.86
N ASP A 69 13.39 2.55 -1.76
CA ASP A 69 13.54 2.72 -3.21
C ASP A 69 13.21 4.17 -3.61
N LEU A 70 12.09 4.72 -3.13
CA LEU A 70 11.69 6.11 -3.39
C LEU A 70 12.67 7.11 -2.76
N ARG A 71 13.26 6.77 -1.61
CA ARG A 71 14.29 7.61 -0.96
C ARG A 71 15.60 7.61 -1.75
N ALA A 72 15.98 6.46 -2.30
CA ALA A 72 17.21 6.33 -3.08
C ALA A 72 17.07 6.93 -4.49
N SER A 73 15.90 6.78 -5.12
CA SER A 73 15.64 7.28 -6.46
C SER A 73 14.20 7.78 -6.61
N PRO A 74 13.93 9.05 -6.26
CA PRO A 74 12.57 9.63 -6.32
C PRO A 74 12.05 9.85 -7.74
N THR A 75 12.84 9.54 -8.77
CA THR A 75 12.46 9.60 -10.19
C THR A 75 12.21 8.21 -10.79
N SER A 76 12.44 7.14 -10.03
CA SER A 76 12.21 5.77 -10.46
C SER A 76 10.77 5.34 -10.21
N ALA A 77 10.25 4.47 -11.07
CA ALA A 77 9.07 3.69 -10.72
C ALA A 77 9.46 2.74 -9.59
N SER A 78 8.72 2.75 -8.49
CA SER A 78 8.89 1.73 -7.46
C SER A 78 7.65 0.84 -7.42
N ILE A 79 7.90 -0.47 -7.45
CA ILE A 79 6.86 -1.48 -7.48
C ILE A 79 6.59 -1.88 -6.03
N LEU A 80 5.39 -1.57 -5.52
CA LEU A 80 4.99 -2.11 -4.25
C LEU A 80 4.46 -3.53 -4.41
N THR A 81 5.02 -4.47 -3.66
CA THR A 81 4.46 -5.82 -3.56
C THR A 81 3.28 -5.81 -2.58
N TYR A 82 2.13 -6.27 -3.06
CA TYR A 82 0.88 -6.25 -2.30
C TYR A 82 0.45 -7.65 -1.87
N MET A 83 0.16 -7.84 -0.59
CA MET A 83 -0.37 -9.09 -0.04
C MET A 83 -1.90 -9.17 -0.23
N PRO A 84 -2.48 -10.32 -0.60
CA PRO A 84 -3.92 -10.44 -0.84
C PRO A 84 -4.78 -10.16 0.41
N ILE A 85 -5.87 -9.39 0.29
CA ILE A 85 -6.74 -9.02 1.43
C ILE A 85 -7.70 -10.16 1.85
N LYS A 86 -8.02 -11.10 0.95
CA LYS A 86 -9.11 -12.09 1.12
C LYS A 86 -9.05 -12.91 2.42
N TYR A 87 -7.90 -13.01 3.09
CA TYR A 87 -7.82 -13.65 4.41
C TYR A 87 -8.40 -12.77 5.52
N LEU A 88 -8.25 -11.44 5.46
CA LEU A 88 -8.87 -10.48 6.37
C LEU A 88 -10.40 -10.53 6.27
N ASP A 89 -10.95 -10.61 5.06
CA ASP A 89 -12.41 -10.75 4.85
C ASP A 89 -12.96 -12.01 5.53
N ARG A 90 -12.24 -13.12 5.35
CA ARG A 90 -12.58 -14.40 5.98
C ARG A 90 -12.52 -14.31 7.50
N LEU A 91 -11.53 -13.63 8.04
CA LEU A 91 -11.38 -13.44 9.49
C LEU A 91 -12.42 -12.49 10.06
N SER A 92 -12.74 -11.39 9.38
CA SER A 92 -13.81 -10.46 9.76
C SER A 92 -15.16 -11.20 9.80
N ALA A 93 -15.47 -12.01 8.79
CA ALA A 93 -16.68 -12.85 8.78
C ALA A 93 -16.72 -13.88 9.93
N VAL A 94 -15.56 -14.43 10.32
CA VAL A 94 -15.45 -15.32 11.48
C VAL A 94 -15.68 -14.57 12.78
N LEU A 95 -15.12 -13.36 12.92
CA LEU A 95 -15.25 -12.54 14.13
C LEU A 95 -16.68 -12.03 14.31
N ALA A 96 -17.38 -11.72 13.22
CA ALA A 96 -18.80 -11.33 13.23
C ALA A 96 -19.78 -12.49 13.52
N ASN A 97 -19.29 -13.74 13.58
CA ASN A 97 -20.15 -14.91 13.76
C ASN A 97 -20.34 -15.25 15.24
N ASP A 98 -21.58 -15.15 15.74
CA ASP A 98 -21.95 -15.45 17.13
C ASP A 98 -21.47 -16.82 17.64
N SER A 99 -21.41 -17.81 16.75
CA SER A 99 -20.99 -19.16 17.13
C SER A 99 -19.48 -19.25 17.39
N TYR A 100 -18.68 -18.37 16.79
CA TYR A 100 -17.25 -18.23 17.09
C TYR A 100 -17.03 -17.42 18.35
N PHE A 101 -17.81 -16.36 18.58
CA PHE A 101 -17.82 -15.65 19.85
C PHE A 101 -18.18 -16.56 21.03
N ALA A 102 -19.23 -17.37 20.89
CA ALA A 102 -19.62 -18.35 21.91
C ALA A 102 -18.54 -19.42 22.14
N ALA A 103 -17.88 -19.88 21.08
CA ALA A 103 -16.77 -20.83 21.19
C ALA A 103 -15.57 -20.20 21.92
N PHE A 104 -15.20 -18.98 21.57
CA PHE A 104 -14.15 -18.20 22.22
C PHE A 104 -14.46 -18.00 23.71
N ASN A 105 -15.68 -17.55 24.04
CA ASN A 105 -16.09 -17.34 25.43
C ASN A 105 -16.03 -18.62 26.27
N ASN A 106 -16.34 -19.76 25.66
CA ASN A 106 -16.28 -21.05 26.33
C ASN A 106 -14.83 -21.49 26.61
N ILE A 107 -13.93 -21.33 25.64
CA ILE A 107 -12.53 -21.76 25.76
C ILE A 107 -11.75 -20.87 26.73
N TYR A 108 -12.00 -19.57 26.73
CA TYR A 108 -11.30 -18.59 27.56
C TYR A 108 -12.06 -18.23 28.83
N SER A 109 -12.91 -19.14 29.34
CA SER A 109 -13.76 -18.89 30.51
C SER A 109 -12.98 -18.60 31.81
N LYS A 110 -11.68 -18.89 31.86
CA LYS A 110 -10.78 -18.55 32.98
C LYS A 110 -10.46 -17.05 33.03
N ILE A 111 -10.61 -16.33 31.92
CA ILE A 111 -10.50 -14.88 31.87
C ILE A 111 -11.82 -14.29 32.32
N ASP A 112 -11.74 -13.24 33.14
CA ASP A 112 -12.87 -12.40 33.50
C ASP A 112 -13.72 -12.04 32.27
N GLU A 113 -15.05 -12.07 32.43
CA GLU A 113 -15.99 -11.98 31.31
C GLU A 113 -15.87 -10.66 30.56
N GLU A 114 -15.83 -9.54 31.27
CA GLU A 114 -15.68 -8.22 30.66
C GLU A 114 -14.36 -8.12 29.89
N LYS A 115 -13.26 -8.59 30.49
CA LYS A 115 -11.95 -8.62 29.82
C LYS A 115 -11.94 -9.48 28.58
N ARG A 116 -12.58 -10.65 28.60
CA ARG A 116 -12.62 -11.57 27.47
C ARG A 116 -13.44 -11.01 26.31
N ILE A 117 -14.61 -10.43 26.60
CA ILE A 117 -15.44 -9.76 25.60
C ILE A 117 -14.67 -8.59 24.97
N LYS A 118 -14.00 -7.80 25.80
CA LYS A 118 -13.15 -6.69 25.33
C LYS A 118 -12.06 -7.18 24.39
N ILE A 119 -11.31 -8.23 24.75
CA ILE A 119 -10.26 -8.79 23.87
C ILE A 119 -10.84 -9.19 22.52
N TYR A 120 -11.99 -9.87 22.49
CA TYR A 120 -12.60 -10.30 21.24
C TYR A 120 -13.00 -9.11 20.34
N ASN A 121 -13.62 -8.10 20.94
CA ASN A 121 -14.02 -6.89 20.21
C ASN A 121 -12.82 -6.08 19.73
N ASP A 122 -11.79 -5.95 20.56
CA ASP A 122 -10.54 -5.27 20.20
C ASP A 122 -9.84 -5.99 19.03
N LEU A 123 -9.90 -7.32 18.97
CA LEU A 123 -9.39 -8.07 17.81
C LEU A 123 -10.21 -7.78 16.55
N ALA A 124 -11.54 -7.71 16.63
CA ALA A 124 -12.38 -7.34 15.49
C ALA A 124 -12.05 -5.95 14.95
N ILE A 125 -11.88 -4.97 15.85
CA ILE A 125 -11.46 -3.61 15.51
C ILE A 125 -10.10 -3.62 14.82
N ASP A 126 -9.10 -4.35 15.34
CA ASP A 126 -7.78 -4.43 14.72
C ASP A 126 -7.84 -5.01 13.30
N ILE A 127 -8.70 -6.02 13.07
CA ILE A 127 -8.89 -6.61 11.73
C ILE A 127 -9.52 -5.62 10.76
N ASP A 128 -10.53 -4.87 11.19
CA ASP A 128 -11.15 -3.82 10.38
C ASP A 128 -10.14 -2.71 10.04
N LEU A 129 -9.29 -2.33 11.00
CA LEU A 129 -8.21 -1.38 10.78
C LEU A 129 -7.20 -1.91 9.75
N PHE A 130 -6.74 -3.16 9.88
CA PHE A 130 -5.86 -3.76 8.88
C PHE A 130 -6.49 -3.80 7.49
N HIS A 131 -7.79 -4.13 7.39
CA HIS A 131 -8.50 -4.09 6.12
C HIS A 131 -8.50 -2.67 5.52
N GLY A 132 -8.76 -1.66 6.35
CA GLY A 132 -8.66 -0.25 5.97
C GLY A 132 -7.29 0.12 5.43
N TYR A 133 -6.22 -0.19 6.18
CA TYR A 133 -4.84 0.12 5.77
C TYR A 133 -4.45 -0.57 4.47
N MET A 134 -4.81 -1.84 4.29
CA MET A 134 -4.52 -2.59 3.06
C MET A 134 -5.25 -1.98 1.86
N THR A 135 -6.53 -1.60 2.05
CA THR A 135 -7.33 -0.95 1.00
C THR A 135 -6.75 0.42 0.63
N GLU A 136 -6.37 1.23 1.62
CA GLU A 136 -5.75 2.54 1.40
C GLU A 136 -4.42 2.42 0.66
N LEU A 137 -3.60 1.43 1.04
CA LEU A 137 -2.34 1.14 0.36
C LEU A 137 -2.55 0.81 -1.11
N TYR A 138 -3.56 0.01 -1.44
CA TYR A 138 -3.91 -0.31 -2.83
C TYR A 138 -4.24 0.96 -3.64
N ILE A 139 -5.00 1.89 -3.07
CA ILE A 139 -5.34 3.17 -3.71
C ILE A 139 -4.09 4.00 -3.98
N TYR A 140 -3.13 4.04 -3.05
CA TYR A 140 -1.87 4.76 -3.25
C TYR A 140 -1.05 4.20 -4.40
N ILE A 141 -1.03 2.87 -4.57
CA ILE A 141 -0.31 2.21 -5.67
C ILE A 141 -0.94 2.54 -7.03
N GLU A 142 -2.26 2.37 -7.14
CA GLU A 142 -2.98 2.58 -8.40
C GLU A 142 -2.79 4.01 -8.90
N LYS A 143 -3.03 4.98 -8.00
CA LYS A 143 -2.83 6.40 -8.31
C LYS A 143 -1.36 6.75 -8.54
N GLY A 144 -0.44 6.16 -7.77
CA GLY A 144 0.99 6.40 -7.91
C GLY A 144 1.54 5.95 -9.26
N SER A 145 1.11 4.78 -9.74
CA SER A 145 1.52 4.26 -11.05
C SER A 145 1.00 5.13 -12.20
N GLU A 146 -0.27 5.52 -12.17
CA GLU A 146 -0.85 6.41 -13.18
C GLU A 146 -0.17 7.79 -13.17
N TYR A 147 0.06 8.34 -11.98
CA TYR A 147 0.77 9.60 -11.78
C TYR A 147 2.19 9.54 -12.37
N TYR A 148 2.94 8.48 -12.07
CA TYR A 148 4.30 8.27 -12.58
C TYR A 148 4.33 8.26 -14.12
N GLU A 149 3.48 7.45 -14.75
CA GLU A 149 3.45 7.31 -16.21
C GLU A 149 3.06 8.63 -16.89
N ASN A 150 2.09 9.36 -16.33
CA ASN A 150 1.66 10.66 -16.85
C ASN A 150 2.79 11.69 -16.81
N PHE A 151 3.45 11.88 -15.67
CA PHE A 151 4.53 12.86 -15.53
C PHE A 151 5.76 12.49 -16.36
N LYS A 152 6.12 11.20 -16.41
CA LYS A 152 7.22 10.71 -17.25
C LYS A 152 6.94 10.95 -18.73
N SER A 153 5.74 10.60 -19.21
CA SER A 153 5.34 10.83 -20.60
C SER A 153 5.39 12.31 -20.95
N ASN A 154 4.77 13.16 -20.11
CA ASN A 154 4.75 14.61 -20.31
C ASN A 154 6.15 15.23 -20.29
N TYR A 155 7.04 14.74 -19.42
CA TYR A 155 8.43 15.17 -19.37
C TYR A 155 9.16 14.92 -20.69
N PHE A 156 9.01 13.72 -21.26
CA PHE A 156 9.66 13.38 -22.53
C PHE A 156 9.04 14.11 -23.72
N GLU A 157 7.73 14.33 -23.73
CA GLU A 157 7.08 15.15 -24.76
C GLU A 157 7.53 16.62 -24.71
N ALA A 158 7.58 17.21 -23.51
CA ALA A 158 8.13 18.57 -23.32
C ALA A 158 9.60 18.65 -23.76
N SER A 159 10.40 17.64 -23.41
CA SER A 159 11.80 17.55 -23.80
C SER A 159 11.97 17.44 -25.32
N LYS A 160 11.17 16.63 -26.01
CA LYS A 160 11.19 16.53 -27.49
C LYS A 160 10.83 17.86 -28.14
N LEU A 161 9.81 18.55 -27.64
CA LEU A 161 9.41 19.87 -28.14
C LEU A 161 10.53 20.89 -27.97
N LEU A 162 11.15 20.95 -26.79
CA LEU A 162 12.29 21.80 -26.49
C LEU A 162 13.45 21.57 -27.50
N ILE A 163 13.81 20.31 -27.74
CA ILE A 163 14.90 19.95 -28.65
C ILE A 163 14.59 20.35 -30.09
N ARG A 164 13.34 20.14 -30.53
CA ARG A 164 12.89 20.56 -31.85
C ARG A 164 12.99 22.07 -32.01
N ASN A 165 12.45 22.83 -31.07
CA ASN A 165 12.48 24.29 -31.10
C ASN A 165 13.92 24.82 -31.05
N LEU A 166 14.79 24.15 -30.29
CA LEU A 166 16.21 24.47 -30.22
C LEU A 166 16.92 24.22 -31.56
N GLY A 167 16.66 23.08 -32.20
CA GLY A 167 17.20 22.75 -33.52
C GLY A 167 16.72 23.70 -34.61
N ASP A 168 15.43 24.06 -34.60
CA ASP A 168 14.86 25.04 -35.53
C ASP A 168 15.51 26.43 -35.35
N LEU A 169 15.77 26.85 -34.09
CA LEU A 169 16.50 28.08 -33.82
C LEU A 169 17.95 27.99 -34.29
N HIS A 170 18.64 26.88 -34.02
CA HIS A 170 20.03 26.69 -34.43
C HIS A 170 20.18 26.77 -35.96
N LEU A 171 19.33 26.08 -36.72
CA LEU A 171 19.32 26.15 -38.18
C LEU A 171 19.07 27.56 -38.71
N LYS A 172 18.19 28.32 -38.05
CA LYS A 172 17.89 29.71 -38.42
C LYS A 172 19.07 30.66 -38.21
N VAL A 173 19.85 30.43 -37.16
CA VAL A 173 20.98 31.28 -36.75
C VAL A 173 22.27 30.88 -37.49
N SER A 174 22.45 29.62 -37.85
CA SER A 174 23.60 29.12 -38.62
C SER A 174 23.50 29.33 -40.14
N GLY A 175 22.43 29.96 -40.63
CA GLY A 175 22.21 30.23 -42.05
C GLY A 175 23.19 31.27 -42.64
N PRO A 176 23.38 31.28 -43.98
CA PRO A 176 24.38 32.13 -44.64
C PRO A 176 24.08 33.64 -44.59
N ASP A 177 22.85 34.04 -44.23
CA ASP A 177 22.32 35.36 -44.55
C ASP A 177 22.40 36.43 -43.44
N ARG A 178 22.90 36.12 -42.23
CA ARG A 178 23.04 37.13 -41.16
C ARG A 178 24.27 36.90 -40.29
N LYS A 179 25.16 37.90 -40.25
CA LYS A 179 26.29 37.98 -39.31
C LYS A 179 26.17 39.28 -38.53
N ASP A 180 25.12 39.40 -37.73
CA ASP A 180 25.05 40.41 -36.67
C ASP A 180 25.60 39.81 -35.36
N MET A 181 26.00 40.68 -34.45
CA MET A 181 26.64 40.30 -33.18
C MET A 181 25.74 39.36 -32.36
N ASP A 182 24.43 39.59 -32.35
CA ASP A 182 23.44 38.77 -31.65
C ASP A 182 23.36 37.35 -32.24
N THR A 183 23.48 37.22 -33.57
CA THR A 183 23.51 35.94 -34.28
C THR A 183 24.80 35.17 -33.96
N GLU A 184 25.96 35.84 -33.92
CA GLU A 184 27.23 35.21 -33.54
C GLU A 184 27.23 34.75 -32.08
N GLU A 185 26.69 35.56 -31.16
CA GLU A 185 26.57 35.23 -29.75
C GLU A 185 25.63 34.04 -29.51
N LEU A 186 24.44 34.07 -30.13
CA LEU A 186 23.48 32.97 -30.05
C LEU A 186 24.03 31.67 -30.67
N SER A 187 24.67 31.73 -31.85
CA SER A 187 25.28 30.55 -32.46
C SER A 187 26.36 29.97 -31.55
N SER A 188 27.24 30.80 -30.99
CA SER A 188 28.29 30.37 -30.05
C SER A 188 27.74 29.65 -28.82
N VAL A 189 26.56 30.05 -28.33
CA VAL A 189 25.88 29.37 -27.22
C VAL A 189 25.28 28.04 -27.67
N LEU A 190 24.60 28.01 -28.82
CA LEU A 190 23.94 26.83 -29.36
C LEU A 190 24.94 25.76 -29.84
N ASP A 191 26.07 26.16 -30.43
CA ASP A 191 27.15 25.27 -30.89
C ASP A 191 27.86 24.55 -29.73
N LYS A 192 27.86 25.16 -28.54
CA LYS A 192 28.38 24.55 -27.30
C LYS A 192 27.41 23.57 -26.66
N PHE A 193 26.29 23.27 -27.32
CA PHE A 193 25.30 22.35 -26.80
C PHE A 193 25.48 20.98 -27.43
N ASN A 194 25.67 19.96 -26.59
CA ASN A 194 25.90 18.60 -27.06
C ASN A 194 24.55 17.94 -27.41
N TYR A 195 24.09 18.13 -28.64
CA TYR A 195 22.87 17.51 -29.15
C TYR A 195 22.92 15.97 -29.10
N GLU A 196 24.11 15.37 -29.20
CA GLU A 196 24.28 13.92 -29.16
C GLU A 196 23.96 13.36 -27.76
N ASP A 197 24.42 14.03 -26.70
CA ASP A 197 24.12 13.67 -25.31
C ASP A 197 22.60 13.67 -25.04
N ILE A 198 21.88 14.62 -25.63
CA ILE A 198 20.45 14.77 -25.44
C ILE A 198 19.66 13.73 -26.22
N ILE A 199 20.05 13.48 -27.46
CA ILE A 199 19.47 12.42 -28.27
C ILE A 199 19.70 11.07 -27.56
N ASN A 200 20.87 10.86 -26.98
CA ASN A 200 21.17 9.66 -26.20
C ASN A 200 20.31 9.58 -24.94
N ALA A 201 20.16 10.66 -24.17
CA ALA A 201 19.30 10.71 -22.98
C ALA A 201 17.83 10.42 -23.32
N LEU A 202 17.32 10.93 -24.45
CA LEU A 202 15.98 10.61 -24.95
C LEU A 202 15.85 9.12 -25.32
N LYS A 203 16.83 8.55 -26.02
CA LYS A 203 16.82 7.13 -26.44
C LYS A 203 16.84 6.20 -25.24
N THR A 204 17.68 6.49 -24.25
CA THR A 204 17.80 5.68 -23.02
C THR A 204 16.70 5.96 -22.01
N HIS A 205 15.85 6.97 -22.26
CA HIS A 205 14.83 7.44 -21.32
C HIS A 205 15.41 7.78 -19.94
N ASP A 206 16.62 8.34 -19.92
CA ASP A 206 17.29 8.78 -18.69
C ASP A 206 16.84 10.20 -18.32
N MET A 207 15.79 10.29 -17.50
CA MET A 207 15.24 11.59 -17.06
C MET A 207 16.23 12.38 -16.20
N ILE A 208 17.09 11.72 -15.41
CA ILE A 208 18.02 12.41 -14.50
C ILE A 208 19.08 13.12 -15.35
N TYR A 209 19.65 12.40 -16.31
CA TYR A 209 20.64 12.96 -17.21
C TYR A 209 20.02 14.03 -18.12
N MET A 210 18.82 13.77 -18.67
CA MET A 210 18.10 14.76 -19.47
C MET A 210 17.82 16.05 -18.67
N ASN A 211 17.39 15.95 -17.42
CA ASN A 211 17.08 17.12 -16.59
C ASN A 211 18.34 17.97 -16.31
N LYS A 212 19.49 17.32 -16.14
CA LYS A 212 20.78 18.01 -16.03
C LYS A 212 21.08 18.82 -17.30
N LEU A 213 20.83 18.25 -18.48
CA LEU A 213 21.05 18.92 -19.77
C LEU A 213 20.07 20.08 -19.98
N VAL A 214 18.78 19.90 -19.63
CA VAL A 214 17.77 20.98 -19.65
C VAL A 214 18.16 22.13 -18.73
N GLY A 215 18.63 21.83 -17.51
CA GLY A 215 19.10 22.86 -16.57
C GLY A 215 20.30 23.65 -17.09
N GLN A 216 21.27 22.98 -17.71
CA GLN A 216 22.42 23.65 -18.35
C GLN A 216 21.99 24.52 -19.53
N LEU A 217 21.05 24.05 -20.34
CA LEU A 217 20.48 24.84 -21.45
C LEU A 217 19.80 26.10 -20.94
N GLN A 218 18.93 25.96 -19.92
CA GLN A 218 18.22 27.08 -19.34
C GLN A 218 19.17 28.17 -18.83
N GLN A 219 20.24 27.79 -18.11
CA GLN A 219 21.24 28.74 -17.62
C GLN A 219 21.90 29.54 -18.75
N LYS A 220 22.26 28.87 -19.85
CA LYS A 220 22.86 29.50 -21.03
C LYS A 220 21.89 30.40 -21.79
N LEU A 221 20.62 29.99 -21.92
CA LEU A 221 19.60 30.79 -22.60
C LEU A 221 19.23 32.05 -21.80
N VAL A 222 19.12 31.94 -20.48
CA VAL A 222 18.82 33.08 -19.60
C VAL A 222 19.90 34.16 -19.68
N SER A 223 21.18 33.78 -19.85
CA SER A 223 22.25 34.79 -20.02
C SER A 223 22.14 35.63 -21.31
N LEU A 224 21.34 35.19 -22.29
CA LEU A 224 21.10 35.92 -23.54
C LEU A 224 19.89 36.86 -23.48
N LEU A 225 19.14 36.87 -22.38
CA LEU A 225 17.98 37.73 -22.19
C LEU A 225 18.42 39.15 -21.76
N VAL A 226 19.08 39.86 -22.66
CA VAL A 226 19.45 41.27 -22.53
C VAL A 226 18.50 42.17 -23.32
N PRO A 227 18.26 43.43 -22.87
CA PRO A 227 17.42 44.36 -23.60
C PRO A 227 17.91 44.58 -25.03
N LEU A 228 16.97 44.65 -25.99
CA LEU A 228 17.23 44.87 -27.42
C LEU A 228 17.86 43.70 -28.19
N PHE A 229 17.96 42.52 -27.58
CA PHE A 229 18.43 41.30 -28.25
C PHE A 229 17.47 40.86 -29.37
N LEU A 230 17.99 40.68 -30.58
CA LEU A 230 17.18 40.42 -31.77
C LEU A 230 16.35 39.12 -31.70
N TYR A 231 16.83 38.15 -30.92
CA TYR A 231 16.19 36.85 -30.74
C TYR A 231 15.47 36.69 -29.39
N GLU A 232 15.24 37.78 -28.65
CA GLU A 232 14.62 37.77 -27.31
C GLU A 232 13.39 36.86 -27.26
N LYS A 233 12.41 37.06 -28.15
CA LYS A 233 11.18 36.24 -28.17
C LYS A 233 11.43 34.75 -28.34
N SER A 234 12.42 34.37 -29.16
CA SER A 234 12.74 32.96 -29.42
C SER A 234 13.45 32.34 -28.22
N VAL A 235 14.38 33.08 -27.61
CA VAL A 235 15.08 32.65 -26.39
C VAL A 235 14.11 32.57 -25.21
N THR A 236 13.21 33.53 -25.04
CA THR A 236 12.16 33.48 -24.02
C THR A 236 11.27 32.24 -24.19
N SER A 237 10.85 31.92 -25.41
CA SER A 237 10.07 30.71 -25.69
C SER A 237 10.81 29.44 -25.28
N LEU A 238 12.11 29.33 -25.60
CA LEU A 238 12.92 28.17 -25.20
C LEU A 238 13.12 28.11 -23.68
N CYS A 239 13.28 29.25 -23.01
CA CYS A 239 13.31 29.30 -21.55
C CYS A 239 12.00 28.78 -20.94
N THR A 240 10.85 29.10 -21.53
CA THR A 240 9.54 28.55 -21.14
C THR A 240 9.47 27.04 -21.38
N ASP A 241 9.98 26.55 -22.51
CA ASP A 241 10.03 25.10 -22.79
C ASP A 241 10.91 24.34 -21.77
N CYS A 242 12.08 24.90 -21.41
CA CYS A 242 12.93 24.38 -20.33
C CYS A 242 12.20 24.36 -18.99
N GLN A 243 11.48 25.44 -18.67
CA GLN A 243 10.70 25.53 -17.44
C GLN A 243 9.60 24.46 -17.41
N ASN A 244 8.85 24.29 -18.50
CA ASN A 244 7.80 23.28 -18.60
C ASN A 244 8.36 21.86 -18.38
N ALA A 245 9.51 21.53 -18.99
CA ALA A 245 10.16 20.23 -18.76
C ALA A 245 10.60 20.06 -17.29
N ASN A 246 11.23 21.08 -16.70
CA ASN A 246 11.64 21.04 -15.30
C ASN A 246 10.44 20.91 -14.34
N GLU A 247 9.31 21.56 -14.64
CA GLU A 247 8.07 21.43 -13.87
C GLU A 247 7.53 20.00 -13.87
N GLN A 248 7.58 19.29 -15.00
CA GLN A 248 7.21 17.87 -15.05
C GLN A 248 8.17 17.01 -14.21
N TYR A 249 9.47 17.26 -14.31
CA TYR A 249 10.48 16.52 -13.54
C TYR A 249 10.33 16.73 -12.03
N HIS A 250 10.16 17.98 -11.58
CA HIS A 250 9.94 18.29 -10.17
C HIS A 250 8.56 17.84 -9.68
N GLY A 251 7.54 17.87 -10.53
CA GLY A 251 6.23 17.30 -10.24
C GLY A 251 6.33 15.82 -9.90
N LEU A 252 7.08 15.05 -10.71
CA LEU A 252 7.34 13.64 -10.45
C LEU A 252 8.01 13.41 -9.09
N ILE A 253 9.09 14.16 -8.80
CA ILE A 253 9.82 14.06 -7.53
C ILE A 253 8.89 14.35 -6.35
N ASN A 254 8.10 15.41 -6.45
CA ASN A 254 7.17 15.80 -5.39
C ASN A 254 6.08 14.75 -5.18
N GLY A 255 5.51 14.20 -6.27
CA GLY A 255 4.52 13.13 -6.17
C GLY A 255 5.08 11.86 -5.53
N ASN A 256 6.28 11.44 -5.91
CA ASN A 256 6.94 10.28 -5.33
C ASN A 256 7.35 10.50 -3.87
N ASN A 257 7.76 11.72 -3.50
CA ASN A 257 8.03 12.08 -2.10
C ASN A 257 6.75 12.05 -1.26
N ASN A 258 5.64 12.58 -1.78
CA ASN A 258 4.35 12.53 -1.10
C ASN A 258 3.88 11.09 -0.91
N LEU A 259 3.99 10.25 -1.94
CA LEU A 259 3.68 8.82 -1.84
C LEU A 259 4.53 8.13 -0.77
N ARG A 260 5.85 8.39 -0.77
CA ARG A 260 6.77 7.85 0.24
C ARG A 260 6.33 8.24 1.65
N GLU A 261 5.99 9.50 1.88
CA GLU A 261 5.55 10.01 3.18
C GLU A 261 4.21 9.40 3.61
N SER A 262 3.24 9.27 2.70
CA SER A 262 1.97 8.60 2.97
C SER A 262 2.16 7.14 3.34
N VAL A 263 3.00 6.40 2.61
CA VAL A 263 3.31 4.99 2.92
C VAL A 263 4.10 4.88 4.21
N GLU A 264 5.05 5.79 4.49
CA GLU A 264 5.81 5.81 5.74
C GLU A 264 4.90 6.00 6.95
N GLN A 265 3.96 6.94 6.88
CA GLN A 265 2.97 7.17 7.93
C GLN A 265 2.05 5.96 8.12
N LEU A 266 1.50 5.41 7.03
CA LEU A 266 0.65 4.22 7.08
C LEU A 266 1.39 3.03 7.69
N ASN A 267 2.66 2.85 7.33
CA ASN A 267 3.49 1.76 7.83
C ASN A 267 3.75 1.85 9.33
N ILE A 268 3.94 3.08 9.86
CA ILE A 268 4.06 3.33 11.30
C ILE A 268 2.76 2.95 12.00
N THR A 269 1.61 3.38 11.49
CA THR A 269 0.30 3.06 12.07
C THR A 269 0.01 1.55 12.03
N MET A 270 0.27 0.89 10.89
CA MET A 270 0.15 -0.57 10.76
C MET A 270 1.03 -1.31 11.78
N GLN A 271 2.27 -0.85 11.98
CA GLN A 271 3.20 -1.45 12.94
C GLN A 271 2.73 -1.30 14.39
N HIS A 272 2.14 -0.16 14.74
CA HIS A 272 1.54 0.06 16.06
C HIS A 272 0.39 -0.92 16.30
N THR A 273 -0.59 -0.95 15.39
CA THR A 273 -1.75 -1.87 15.47
C THR A 273 -1.31 -3.33 15.54
N LEU A 274 -0.29 -3.73 14.76
CA LEU A 274 0.29 -5.07 14.81
C LEU A 274 0.91 -5.40 16.18
N THR A 275 1.56 -4.43 16.81
CA THR A 275 2.18 -4.63 18.13
C THR A 275 1.11 -4.88 19.19
N ASP A 276 0.07 -4.05 19.20
CA ASP A 276 -1.08 -4.22 20.10
C ASP A 276 -1.82 -5.54 19.86
N PHE A 277 -2.04 -5.89 18.58
CA PHE A 277 -2.68 -7.14 18.18
C PHE A 277 -1.92 -8.37 18.68
N LYS A 278 -0.58 -8.38 18.52
CA LYS A 278 0.28 -9.45 19.05
C LYS A 278 0.21 -9.56 20.57
N GLN A 279 0.17 -8.42 21.27
CA GLN A 279 0.04 -8.40 22.73
C GLN A 279 -1.29 -9.05 23.16
N LYS A 280 -2.41 -8.67 22.54
CA LYS A 280 -3.73 -9.28 22.79
C LYS A 280 -3.71 -10.80 22.57
N LEU A 281 -3.09 -11.26 21.48
CA LEU A 281 -2.95 -12.70 21.20
C LEU A 281 -2.06 -13.43 22.21
N SER A 282 -1.01 -12.79 22.71
CA SER A 282 -0.15 -13.37 23.75
C SER A 282 -0.90 -13.56 25.08
N MET A 283 -1.77 -12.63 25.45
CA MET A 283 -2.62 -12.72 26.64
C MET A 283 -3.56 -13.93 26.54
N MET A 284 -4.13 -14.17 25.35
CA MET A 284 -4.94 -15.35 25.09
C MET A 284 -4.15 -16.66 25.23
N LYS A 285 -2.93 -16.72 24.68
CA LYS A 285 -2.06 -17.91 24.82
C LYS A 285 -1.66 -18.18 26.26
N GLY A 286 -1.45 -17.13 27.06
CA GLY A 286 -1.17 -17.25 28.50
C GLY A 286 -2.32 -17.87 29.28
N ALA A 287 -3.57 -17.56 28.92
CA ALA A 287 -4.77 -18.09 29.60
C ALA A 287 -5.08 -19.58 29.29
N LEU A 288 -4.45 -20.14 28.26
CA LEU A 288 -4.58 -21.57 27.89
C LEU A 288 -3.60 -22.48 28.64
N LYS A 289 -2.57 -21.91 29.28
CA LYS A 289 -1.64 -22.64 30.17
C LYS A 289 -2.25 -22.80 31.57
#